data_AF-B1A1D1-F1
#
_entry.id   AF-B1A1D1-F1
#
_cell.length_a   1.000
_cell.length_b   1.000
_cell.length_c   1.000
_cell.angle_alpha   90.00
_cell.angle_beta   90.00
_cell.angle_gamma   90.00
#
_symmetry.space_group_name_H-M   'P 1'
#
loop_
_entity.id
_entity.type
_entity.pdbx_description
1 polymer ?
#
loop_
_entity_poly.entity_id
_entity_poly.type
_entity_poly.pdbx_seq_one_letter_code
_entity_poly.pdbx_strand_id
1 'polypeptide(L)'
;RPDVVTLPQYFKESGYLTYGVGKIYDPRSVDAELDAPSWSEYTYPKDLKYAEGYAEPAFSYYQDPYNVKRVRELRKEAMEKGIEKKKINKWVQKQFKPAFEKADVPDDAYIDGAITNQGVEYIKELAQQDQPFFLAVGYKRPHLPFAAPTKYWDLYNEDEVPLAKFQHKVKGGYDKAYHTSSELRGYKTEGLEIGEEDGLAVVSEKGQRQLIHGYLCGYFICRQIDWTIDRST
;
A
#
# COMPACT_ATOMS: atom_id res chain seq x y z
N ARG A 1 -27.00 7.07 -5.03
CA ARG A 1 -27.23 8.15 -6.02
C ARG A 1 -26.68 7.62 -7.33
N PRO A 2 -27.53 7.16 -8.26
CA PRO A 2 -27.08 6.49 -9.48
C PRO A 2 -26.39 7.44 -10.48
N ASP A 3 -26.58 8.75 -10.35
CA ASP A 3 -26.09 9.77 -11.29
C ASP A 3 -24.85 10.53 -10.79
N VAL A 4 -24.06 9.93 -9.89
CA VAL A 4 -22.82 10.58 -9.42
C VAL A 4 -21.75 10.45 -10.48
N VAL A 5 -21.34 11.59 -11.03
CA VAL A 5 -20.18 11.70 -11.93
C VAL A 5 -18.92 11.81 -11.09
N THR A 6 -17.92 10.99 -11.38
CA THR A 6 -16.63 11.06 -10.69
C THR A 6 -15.78 12.20 -11.25
N LEU A 7 -14.81 12.67 -10.47
CA LEU A 7 -13.91 13.75 -10.91
C LEU A 7 -13.21 13.45 -12.26
N PRO A 8 -12.58 12.28 -12.48
CA PRO A 8 -11.98 11.98 -13.77
C PRO A 8 -13.02 11.92 -14.90
N GLN A 9 -14.20 11.34 -14.68
CA GLN A 9 -15.28 11.35 -15.69
C GLN A 9 -15.66 12.78 -16.11
N TYR A 10 -15.82 13.70 -15.15
CA TYR A 10 -16.15 15.09 -15.43
C TYR A 10 -15.10 15.77 -16.32
N PHE A 11 -13.80 15.53 -16.07
CA PHE A 11 -12.73 16.06 -16.91
C PHE A 11 -12.77 15.45 -18.32
N LYS A 12 -12.99 14.15 -18.43
CA LYS A 12 -13.10 13.46 -19.72
C LYS A 12 -14.24 14.03 -20.56
N GLU A 13 -15.42 14.19 -19.97
CA GLU A 13 -16.60 14.78 -20.61
C GLU A 13 -16.40 16.26 -20.99
N SER A 14 -15.48 16.95 -20.30
CA SER A 14 -15.07 18.33 -20.59
C SER A 14 -13.93 18.44 -21.62
N GLY A 15 -13.57 17.33 -22.29
CA GLY A 15 -12.58 17.32 -23.36
C GLY A 15 -11.13 17.10 -22.91
N TYR A 16 -10.89 16.63 -21.69
CA TYR A 16 -9.55 16.29 -21.21
C TYR A 16 -9.19 14.84 -21.53
N LEU A 17 -7.91 14.55 -21.75
CA LEU A 17 -7.41 13.18 -21.64
C LEU A 17 -7.36 12.79 -20.17
N THR A 18 -7.88 11.62 -19.81
CA THR A 18 -7.93 11.20 -18.40
C THR A 18 -7.19 9.89 -18.20
N TYR A 19 -6.04 9.96 -17.53
CA TYR A 19 -5.14 8.82 -17.35
C TYR A 19 -5.09 8.43 -15.87
N GLY A 20 -4.98 7.13 -15.58
CA GLY A 20 -4.96 6.65 -14.19
C GLY A 20 -4.02 5.48 -13.94
N VAL A 21 -3.38 5.47 -12.77
CA VAL A 21 -2.59 4.34 -12.28
C VAL A 21 -2.61 4.26 -10.75
N GLY A 22 -2.55 3.03 -10.22
CA GLY A 22 -2.44 2.78 -8.78
C GLY A 22 -3.80 2.65 -8.08
N LYS A 23 -3.87 3.01 -6.80
CA LYS A 23 -5.06 2.85 -5.95
C LYS A 23 -5.90 4.14 -5.94
N ILE A 24 -6.66 4.37 -7.00
CA ILE A 24 -7.64 5.49 -7.07
C ILE A 24 -8.90 5.16 -6.28
N TYR A 25 -9.40 3.94 -6.46
CA TYR A 25 -10.62 3.46 -5.81
C TYR A 25 -10.31 2.31 -4.85
N ASP A 26 -11.14 2.17 -3.81
CA ASP A 26 -11.20 0.92 -3.06
C ASP A 26 -11.95 -0.12 -3.90
N PRO A 27 -11.38 -1.31 -4.17
CA PRO A 27 -12.03 -2.35 -4.99
C PRO A 27 -13.38 -2.84 -4.43
N ARG A 28 -13.71 -2.54 -3.17
CA ARG A 28 -15.00 -2.86 -2.55
C ARG A 28 -16.08 -1.81 -2.87
N SER A 29 -15.71 -0.69 -3.47
CA SER A 29 -16.55 0.47 -3.68
C SER A 29 -16.60 0.92 -5.14
N VAL A 30 -15.97 0.18 -6.05
CA VAL A 30 -15.97 0.41 -7.50
C VAL A 30 -16.21 -0.93 -8.22
N ASP A 31 -16.67 -0.86 -9.47
CA ASP A 31 -16.76 -2.03 -10.34
C ASP A 31 -15.38 -2.62 -10.70
N ALA A 32 -15.40 -3.79 -11.34
CA ALA A 32 -14.18 -4.53 -11.67
C ALA A 32 -13.29 -3.84 -12.71
N GLU A 33 -13.83 -2.88 -13.45
CA GLU A 33 -13.12 -2.10 -14.47
C GLU A 33 -12.63 -0.74 -13.94
N LEU A 34 -12.75 -0.53 -12.61
CA LEU A 34 -12.24 0.65 -11.92
C LEU A 34 -12.82 1.95 -12.47
N ASP A 35 -14.14 1.97 -12.71
CA ASP A 35 -14.87 3.12 -13.26
C ASP A 35 -14.43 3.45 -14.69
N ALA A 36 -14.53 2.46 -15.59
CA ALA A 36 -14.11 2.57 -16.99
C ALA A 36 -14.56 3.85 -17.74
N PRO A 37 -15.78 4.40 -17.52
CA PRO A 37 -16.18 5.66 -18.17
C PRO A 37 -15.21 6.81 -17.92
N SER A 38 -14.54 6.82 -16.77
CA SER A 38 -13.64 7.90 -16.33
C SER A 38 -12.33 8.03 -17.07
N TRP A 39 -11.88 6.99 -17.77
CA TRP A 39 -10.49 6.90 -18.21
C TRP A 39 -10.37 6.84 -19.73
N SER A 40 -9.52 7.69 -20.30
CA SER A 40 -8.99 7.51 -21.66
C SER A 40 -7.98 6.37 -21.69
N GLU A 41 -7.16 6.24 -20.63
CA GLU A 41 -6.16 5.18 -20.47
C GLU A 41 -5.99 4.85 -18.97
N TYR A 42 -5.75 3.59 -18.62
CA TYR A 42 -5.59 3.17 -17.23
C TYR A 42 -4.66 1.95 -17.10
N THR A 43 -3.59 2.09 -16.32
CA THR A 43 -2.71 0.94 -15.99
C THR A 43 -3.27 0.16 -14.81
N TYR A 44 -3.75 -1.05 -15.08
CA TYR A 44 -4.23 -1.96 -14.04
C TYR A 44 -3.06 -2.55 -13.23
N PRO A 45 -3.30 -2.96 -11.97
CA PRO A 45 -2.24 -3.52 -11.12
C PRO A 45 -1.47 -4.70 -11.72
N LYS A 46 -2.13 -5.52 -12.55
CA LYS A 46 -1.53 -6.68 -13.23
C LYS A 46 -0.56 -6.29 -14.37
N ASP A 47 -0.70 -5.07 -14.88
CA ASP A 47 0.05 -4.56 -16.04
C ASP A 47 1.21 -3.65 -15.59
N LEU A 48 1.35 -3.43 -14.28
CA LEU A 48 2.48 -2.70 -13.69
C LEU A 48 3.80 -3.43 -13.94
N LYS A 49 4.81 -2.64 -14.34
CA LYS A 49 6.18 -3.12 -14.57
C LYS A 49 7.03 -2.82 -13.35
N TYR A 50 7.76 -3.84 -12.90
CA TYR A 50 8.67 -3.76 -11.77
C TYR A 50 10.12 -3.68 -12.25
N ALA A 51 11.02 -3.33 -11.33
CA ALA A 51 12.47 -3.31 -11.57
C ALA A 51 12.97 -4.59 -12.25
N GLU A 52 14.01 -4.48 -13.08
CA GLU A 52 14.62 -5.65 -13.73
C GLU A 52 15.03 -6.70 -12.68
N GLY A 53 14.64 -7.95 -12.91
CA GLY A 53 14.88 -9.05 -11.96
C GLY A 53 13.84 -9.20 -10.84
N TYR A 54 12.85 -8.30 -10.75
CA TYR A 54 11.78 -8.36 -9.75
C TYR A 54 10.42 -8.66 -10.39
N ALA A 55 9.63 -9.48 -9.69
CA ALA A 55 8.23 -9.76 -10.03
C ALA A 55 7.30 -8.93 -9.14
N GLU A 56 5.98 -9.04 -9.36
CA GLU A 56 4.99 -8.46 -8.46
C GLU A 56 5.26 -8.90 -7.00
N PRO A 57 5.30 -7.97 -6.03
CA PRO A 57 5.46 -8.29 -4.62
C PRO A 57 4.43 -9.33 -4.15
N ALA A 58 4.80 -10.21 -3.23
CA ALA A 58 3.86 -11.17 -2.67
C ALA A 58 2.73 -10.43 -1.93
N PHE A 59 1.48 -10.79 -2.25
CA PHE A 59 0.28 -10.06 -1.82
C PHE A 59 0.24 -8.57 -2.25
N SER A 60 1.01 -8.21 -3.26
CA SER A 60 1.27 -6.82 -3.67
C SER A 60 1.93 -5.97 -2.57
N TYR A 61 2.57 -6.61 -1.58
CA TYR A 61 3.22 -5.94 -0.46
C TYR A 61 4.70 -6.31 -0.30
N TYR A 62 5.04 -7.59 -0.35
CA TYR A 62 6.32 -8.09 0.16
C TYR A 62 7.33 -8.39 -0.94
N GLN A 63 8.54 -7.84 -0.84
CA GLN A 63 9.68 -8.14 -1.70
C GLN A 63 10.86 -8.76 -0.96
N ASP A 64 10.88 -8.72 0.38
CA ASP A 64 11.93 -9.38 1.13
C ASP A 64 12.00 -10.89 0.79
N PRO A 65 13.18 -11.44 0.41
CA PRO A 65 13.29 -12.83 -0.02
C PRO A 65 12.80 -13.85 1.01
N TYR A 66 12.97 -13.58 2.31
CA TYR A 66 12.46 -14.45 3.36
C TYR A 66 10.92 -14.43 3.38
N ASN A 67 10.31 -13.25 3.36
CA ASN A 67 8.85 -13.11 3.32
C ASN A 67 8.23 -13.74 2.06
N VAL A 68 8.81 -13.47 0.88
CA VAL A 68 8.36 -14.04 -0.40
C VAL A 68 8.44 -15.57 -0.38
N LYS A 69 9.58 -16.11 0.09
CA LYS A 69 9.76 -17.56 0.25
C LYS A 69 8.73 -18.16 1.20
N ARG A 70 8.51 -17.53 2.36
CA ARG A 70 7.55 -18.00 3.36
C ARG A 70 6.12 -18.03 2.81
N VAL A 71 5.70 -17.00 2.08
CA VAL A 71 4.40 -16.97 1.41
C VAL A 71 4.27 -18.10 0.38
N ARG A 72 5.32 -18.35 -0.41
CA ARG A 72 5.32 -19.43 -1.40
C ARG A 72 5.19 -20.81 -0.76
N GLU A 73 5.91 -21.07 0.33
CA GLU A 73 5.82 -22.31 1.09
C GLU A 73 4.42 -22.54 1.65
N LEU A 74 3.83 -21.52 2.29
CA LEU A 74 2.48 -21.61 2.85
C LEU A 74 1.42 -21.79 1.76
N ARG A 75 1.58 -21.17 0.58
CA ARG A 75 0.69 -21.43 -0.56
C ARG A 75 0.76 -22.88 -1.01
N LYS A 76 1.96 -23.47 -1.07
CA LYS A 76 2.15 -24.89 -1.40
C LYS A 76 1.47 -25.79 -0.37
N GLU A 77 1.69 -25.53 0.92
CA GLU A 77 1.04 -26.26 2.02
C GLU A 77 -0.49 -26.16 1.94
N ALA A 78 -1.04 -24.98 1.65
CA ALA A 78 -2.48 -24.78 1.49
C ALA A 78 -3.05 -25.63 0.35
N MET A 79 -2.34 -25.73 -0.78
CA MET A 79 -2.75 -26.56 -1.92
C MET A 79 -2.73 -28.05 -1.56
N GLU A 80 -1.67 -28.52 -0.89
CA GLU A 80 -1.55 -29.90 -0.42
C GLU A 80 -2.66 -30.27 0.58
N LYS A 81 -3.10 -29.31 1.40
CA LYS A 81 -4.24 -29.46 2.32
C LYS A 81 -5.61 -29.35 1.64
N GLY A 82 -5.67 -29.21 0.31
CA GLY A 82 -6.93 -29.11 -0.44
C GLY A 82 -7.71 -27.82 -0.19
N ILE A 83 -7.04 -26.74 0.25
CA ILE A 83 -7.69 -25.44 0.43
C ILE A 83 -8.12 -24.90 -0.95
N GLU A 84 -9.39 -24.52 -1.07
CA GLU A 84 -9.94 -23.93 -2.29
C GLU A 84 -9.10 -22.74 -2.78
N LYS A 85 -8.77 -22.68 -4.08
CA LYS A 85 -7.87 -21.67 -4.67
C LYS A 85 -8.17 -20.24 -4.23
N LYS A 86 -9.45 -19.85 -4.20
CA LYS A 86 -9.89 -18.50 -3.79
C LYS A 86 -9.68 -18.19 -2.30
N LYS A 87 -9.49 -19.21 -1.45
CA LYS A 87 -9.28 -19.11 -0.01
C LYS A 87 -7.82 -19.23 0.41
N ILE A 88 -6.92 -19.65 -0.49
CA ILE A 88 -5.49 -19.85 -0.20
C ILE A 88 -4.87 -18.57 0.39
N ASN A 89 -5.05 -17.42 -0.26
CA ASN A 89 -4.46 -16.16 0.22
C ASN A 89 -4.93 -15.81 1.64
N LYS A 90 -6.24 -15.98 1.92
CA LYS A 90 -6.80 -15.75 3.26
C LYS A 90 -6.26 -16.75 4.29
N TRP A 91 -6.04 -18.00 3.90
CA TRP A 91 -5.46 -19.03 4.76
C TRP A 91 -4.01 -18.71 5.12
N VAL A 92 -3.19 -18.34 4.13
CA VAL A 92 -1.80 -17.94 4.35
C VAL A 92 -1.70 -16.71 5.26
N GLN A 93 -2.52 -15.69 5.02
CA GLN A 93 -2.53 -14.46 5.83
C GLN A 93 -2.93 -14.68 7.29
N LYS A 94 -3.66 -15.76 7.63
CA LYS A 94 -3.95 -16.11 9.02
C LYS A 94 -2.73 -16.63 9.79
N GLN A 95 -1.71 -17.10 9.07
CA GLN A 95 -0.50 -17.69 9.63
C GLN A 95 0.69 -16.75 9.52
N PHE A 96 0.77 -16.01 8.40
CA PHE A 96 1.90 -15.15 8.09
C PHE A 96 1.42 -13.91 7.37
N LYS A 97 1.51 -12.77 8.06
CA LYS A 97 1.13 -11.46 7.54
C LYS A 97 1.93 -10.40 8.29
N PRO A 98 3.24 -10.24 8.01
CA PRO A 98 4.06 -9.23 8.68
C PRO A 98 3.45 -7.83 8.51
N ALA A 99 3.37 -7.07 9.61
CA ALA A 99 2.91 -5.69 9.64
C ALA A 99 3.90 -4.74 8.98
N PHE A 100 5.16 -5.16 8.85
CA PHE A 100 6.21 -4.40 8.21
C PHE A 100 7.26 -5.33 7.61
N GLU A 101 8.02 -4.81 6.66
CA GLU A 101 9.25 -5.41 6.16
C GLU A 101 10.20 -4.37 5.58
N LYS A 102 11.47 -4.75 5.48
CA LYS A 102 12.49 -4.01 4.75
C LYS A 102 13.29 -4.95 3.87
N ALA A 103 13.52 -4.56 2.62
CA ALA A 103 14.33 -5.30 1.67
C ALA A 103 15.33 -4.36 1.00
N ASP A 104 16.57 -4.80 0.83
CA ASP A 104 17.60 -4.02 0.12
C ASP A 104 17.41 -4.15 -1.40
N VAL A 105 16.48 -3.36 -1.93
CA VAL A 105 16.00 -3.44 -3.32
C VAL A 105 15.73 -2.04 -3.87
N PRO A 106 15.67 -1.86 -5.21
CA PRO A 106 15.23 -0.61 -5.83
C PRO A 106 13.80 -0.21 -5.43
N ASP A 107 13.45 1.07 -5.61
CA ASP A 107 12.12 1.59 -5.26
C ASP A 107 10.99 0.90 -6.02
N ASP A 108 11.20 0.69 -7.30
CA ASP A 108 10.30 0.06 -8.26
C ASP A 108 10.33 -1.47 -8.22
N ALA A 109 11.07 -2.06 -7.27
CA ALA A 109 10.74 -3.41 -6.81
C ALA A 109 9.42 -3.40 -6.03
N TYR A 110 9.09 -2.33 -5.29
CA TYR A 110 7.79 -2.21 -4.63
C TYR A 110 6.76 -1.54 -5.54
N ILE A 111 5.48 -1.81 -5.23
CA ILE A 111 4.34 -1.37 -6.06
C ILE A 111 4.26 0.15 -6.24
N ASP A 112 4.61 0.94 -5.23
CA ASP A 112 4.53 2.40 -5.36
C ASP A 112 5.64 2.96 -6.25
N GLY A 113 6.84 2.35 -6.27
CA GLY A 113 7.85 2.70 -7.27
C GLY A 113 7.44 2.32 -8.68
N ALA A 114 6.79 1.16 -8.87
CA ALA A 114 6.22 0.77 -10.16
C ALA A 114 5.11 1.73 -10.64
N ILE A 115 4.21 2.13 -9.72
CA ILE A 115 3.15 3.13 -9.98
C ILE A 115 3.78 4.47 -10.39
N THR A 116 4.86 4.87 -9.71
CA THR A 116 5.60 6.10 -10.01
C THR A 116 6.15 6.10 -11.42
N ASN A 117 6.87 5.04 -11.79
CA ASN A 117 7.46 4.92 -13.11
C ASN A 117 6.38 5.02 -14.19
N GLN A 118 5.23 4.35 -14.00
CA GLN A 118 4.12 4.46 -14.93
C GLN A 118 3.51 5.87 -14.99
N GLY A 119 3.38 6.56 -13.84
CA GLY A 119 2.94 7.94 -13.80
C GLY A 119 3.87 8.88 -14.58
N VAL A 120 5.19 8.69 -14.46
CA VAL A 120 6.19 9.45 -15.21
C VAL A 120 6.07 9.18 -16.72
N GLU A 121 5.87 7.93 -17.13
CA GLU A 121 5.66 7.61 -18.55
C GLU A 121 4.39 8.26 -19.10
N TYR A 122 3.29 8.28 -18.33
CA TYR A 122 2.08 9.01 -18.71
C TYR A 122 2.32 10.52 -18.82
N ILE A 123 3.07 11.13 -17.90
CA ILE A 123 3.41 12.57 -18.02
C ILE A 123 4.17 12.83 -19.31
N LYS A 124 5.17 12.01 -19.66
CA LYS A 124 5.94 12.16 -20.90
C LYS A 124 5.08 12.01 -22.15
N GLU A 125 4.15 11.05 -22.14
CA GLU A 125 3.21 10.83 -23.25
C GLU A 125 2.24 12.00 -23.41
N LEU A 126 1.61 12.42 -22.30
CA LEU A 126 0.61 13.49 -22.29
C LEU A 126 1.23 14.86 -22.60
N ALA A 127 2.49 15.10 -22.23
CA ALA A 127 3.22 16.31 -22.56
C ALA A 127 3.45 16.50 -24.07
N GLN A 128 3.31 15.44 -24.88
CA GLN A 128 3.40 15.51 -26.35
C GLN A 128 2.03 15.79 -27.02
N GLN A 129 0.95 15.87 -26.24
CA GLN A 129 -0.39 16.11 -26.75
C GLN A 129 -0.77 17.58 -26.62
N ASP A 130 -1.52 18.11 -27.59
CA ASP A 130 -2.10 19.47 -27.50
C ASP A 130 -3.32 19.53 -26.56
N GLN A 131 -3.97 18.37 -26.33
CA GLN A 131 -5.17 18.28 -25.51
C GLN A 131 -4.80 18.36 -24.01
N PRO A 132 -5.53 19.14 -23.19
CA PRO A 132 -5.29 19.18 -21.75
C PRO A 132 -5.58 17.80 -21.13
N PHE A 133 -4.91 17.49 -20.02
CA PHE A 133 -5.05 16.19 -19.36
C PHE A 133 -5.34 16.30 -17.86
N PHE A 134 -5.95 15.25 -17.33
CA PHE A 134 -6.08 14.94 -15.93
C PHE A 134 -5.39 13.59 -15.68
N LEU A 135 -4.43 13.57 -14.77
CA LEU A 135 -3.68 12.36 -14.41
C LEU A 135 -3.92 12.05 -12.93
N ALA A 136 -4.39 10.85 -12.63
CA ALA A 136 -4.54 10.34 -11.28
C ALA A 136 -3.49 9.27 -10.98
N VAL A 137 -2.65 9.52 -9.97
CA VAL A 137 -1.63 8.58 -9.49
C VAL A 137 -1.90 8.25 -8.02
N GLY A 138 -2.31 7.02 -7.74
CA GLY A 138 -2.72 6.59 -6.41
C GLY A 138 -1.70 5.70 -5.71
N TYR A 139 -0.92 6.25 -4.79
CA TYR A 139 0.00 5.45 -3.97
C TYR A 139 -0.72 4.61 -2.92
N LYS A 140 -0.14 3.47 -2.56
CA LYS A 140 -0.66 2.56 -1.54
C LYS A 140 -0.11 2.87 -0.16
N ARG A 141 1.15 3.27 -0.04
CA ARG A 141 1.76 3.65 1.24
C ARG A 141 1.23 5.03 1.68
N PRO A 142 1.08 5.26 3.00
CA PRO A 142 1.57 4.45 4.13
C PRO A 142 0.56 3.41 4.67
N HIS A 143 -0.37 2.88 3.86
CA HIS A 143 -1.25 1.79 4.31
C HIS A 143 -0.45 0.54 4.71
N LEU A 144 -0.90 -0.17 5.75
CA LEU A 144 -0.32 -1.43 6.19
C LEU A 144 -0.33 -2.51 5.08
N PRO A 145 0.59 -3.47 5.08
CA PRO A 145 1.80 -3.51 5.91
C PRO A 145 2.80 -2.43 5.49
N PHE A 146 3.63 -1.97 6.41
CA PHE A 146 4.71 -1.03 6.14
C PHE A 146 5.89 -1.75 5.46
N ALA A 147 5.79 -1.92 4.14
CA ALA A 147 6.80 -2.56 3.32
C ALA A 147 7.49 -1.52 2.43
N ALA A 148 8.81 -1.40 2.56
CA ALA A 148 9.61 -0.35 1.94
C ALA A 148 11.08 -0.78 1.76
N PRO A 149 11.81 -0.23 0.77
CA PRO A 149 13.25 -0.45 0.65
C PRO A 149 14.05 -0.05 1.89
N THR A 150 15.09 -0.82 2.23
CA THR A 150 15.94 -0.61 3.42
C THR A 150 16.46 0.81 3.55
N LYS A 151 16.84 1.46 2.45
CA LYS A 151 17.32 2.86 2.45
C LYS A 151 16.36 3.86 3.12
N TYR A 152 15.05 3.61 3.14
CA TYR A 152 14.08 4.47 3.84
C TYR A 152 13.99 4.18 5.33
N TRP A 153 14.23 2.93 5.72
CA TRP A 153 14.36 2.52 7.11
C TRP A 153 15.58 3.18 7.74
N ASP A 154 16.67 3.24 7.01
CA ASP A 154 17.93 3.82 7.50
C ASP A 154 17.89 5.35 7.67
N LEU A 155 16.84 6.03 7.20
CA LEU A 155 16.64 7.47 7.43
C LEU A 155 16.28 7.81 8.89
N TYR A 156 15.86 6.81 9.67
CA TYR A 156 15.36 6.98 11.03
C TYR A 156 15.98 5.96 11.96
N ASN A 157 16.38 6.41 13.13
CA ASN A 157 16.75 5.51 14.21
C ASN A 157 15.49 5.03 14.94
N GLU A 158 15.21 3.72 14.92
CA GLU A 158 14.06 3.09 15.59
C GLU A 158 14.00 3.47 17.09
N ASP A 159 15.15 3.52 17.75
CA ASP A 159 15.27 3.79 19.18
C ASP A 159 14.94 5.26 19.53
N GLU A 160 14.99 6.16 18.55
CA GLU A 160 14.68 7.58 18.73
C GLU A 160 13.23 7.93 18.39
N VAL A 161 12.44 6.97 17.89
CA VAL A 161 11.05 7.20 17.48
C VAL A 161 10.18 7.58 18.70
N PRO A 162 9.58 8.79 18.73
CA PRO A 162 8.80 9.20 19.89
C PRO A 162 7.50 8.39 20.00
N LEU A 163 7.21 7.91 21.21
CA LEU A 163 5.95 7.24 21.50
C LEU A 163 4.84 8.23 21.84
N ALA A 164 3.60 7.84 21.58
CA ALA A 164 2.44 8.63 21.96
C ALA A 164 2.38 8.77 23.49
N LYS A 165 2.27 10.01 23.97
CA LYS A 165 2.19 10.33 25.42
C LYS A 165 0.93 9.78 26.08
N PHE A 166 -0.15 9.67 25.31
CA PHE A 166 -1.45 9.21 25.77
C PHE A 166 -1.80 7.92 25.03
N GLN A 167 -1.83 6.80 25.76
CA GLN A 167 -2.05 5.46 25.20
C GLN A 167 -3.34 4.80 25.70
N HIS A 168 -4.11 5.50 26.53
CA HIS A 168 -5.34 5.03 27.14
C HIS A 168 -6.51 5.95 26.77
N LYS A 169 -7.73 5.43 26.91
CA LYS A 169 -8.94 6.24 26.72
C LYS A 169 -8.97 7.41 27.70
N VAL A 170 -9.60 8.50 27.27
CA VAL A 170 -9.86 9.64 28.14
C VAL A 170 -10.89 9.23 29.19
N LYS A 171 -10.68 9.63 30.44
CA LYS A 171 -11.62 9.36 31.52
C LYS A 171 -12.96 10.03 31.22
N GLY A 172 -14.05 9.25 31.25
CA GLY A 172 -15.39 9.71 30.89
C GLY A 172 -15.62 9.90 29.39
N GLY A 173 -14.69 9.43 28.54
CA GLY A 173 -14.84 9.44 27.10
C GLY A 173 -15.97 8.54 26.61
N TYR A 174 -16.48 8.83 25.41
CA TYR A 174 -17.47 7.98 24.76
C TYR A 174 -16.79 6.78 24.10
N ASP A 175 -17.07 5.57 24.60
CA ASP A 175 -16.37 4.34 24.16
C ASP A 175 -16.43 4.09 22.66
N LYS A 176 -17.54 4.41 21.99
CA LYS A 176 -17.68 4.20 20.53
C LYS A 176 -16.88 5.20 19.69
N ALA A 177 -16.28 6.23 20.29
CA ALA A 177 -15.33 7.09 19.60
C ALA A 177 -13.97 6.42 19.38
N TYR A 178 -13.68 5.33 20.09
CA TYR A 178 -12.43 4.61 19.99
C TYR A 178 -12.48 3.54 18.91
N HIS A 179 -11.52 3.60 17.98
CA HIS A 179 -11.35 2.57 16.96
C HIS A 179 -10.61 1.37 17.54
N THR A 180 -11.06 0.17 17.21
CA THR A 180 -10.53 -1.07 17.81
C THR A 180 -9.29 -1.62 17.08
N SER A 181 -8.84 -0.95 16.02
CA SER A 181 -7.65 -1.31 15.23
C SER A 181 -7.61 -2.78 14.80
N SER A 182 -8.78 -3.33 14.42
CA SER A 182 -8.95 -4.74 14.07
C SER A 182 -8.07 -5.19 12.91
N GLU A 183 -7.77 -4.29 11.95
CA GLU A 183 -6.85 -4.59 10.85
C GLU A 183 -5.42 -4.84 11.38
N LEU A 184 -4.90 -3.91 12.20
CA LEU A 184 -3.58 -4.01 12.81
C LEU A 184 -3.45 -5.29 13.65
N ARG A 185 -4.46 -5.60 14.46
CA ARG A 185 -4.53 -6.83 15.26
C ARG A 185 -4.57 -8.11 14.41
N GLY A 186 -4.92 -8.00 13.14
CA GLY A 186 -4.91 -9.11 12.18
C GLY A 186 -3.55 -9.43 11.59
N TYR A 187 -2.52 -8.60 11.80
CA TYR A 187 -1.16 -8.89 11.33
C TYR A 187 -0.47 -9.93 12.23
N LYS A 188 0.40 -10.72 11.61
CA LYS A 188 1.19 -11.79 12.20
C LYS A 188 2.64 -11.58 11.79
N THR A 189 3.33 -10.80 12.61
CA THR A 189 4.75 -10.46 12.48
C THR A 189 5.53 -11.22 13.54
N GLU A 190 6.64 -11.82 13.15
CA GLU A 190 7.53 -12.48 14.10
C GLU A 190 8.13 -11.45 15.08
N GLY A 191 8.10 -11.75 16.38
CA GLY A 191 8.63 -10.86 17.42
C GLY A 191 7.77 -9.63 17.77
N LEU A 192 6.57 -9.49 17.20
CA LEU A 192 5.62 -8.43 17.53
C LEU A 192 4.27 -9.05 17.93
N GLU A 193 3.94 -8.88 19.20
CA GLU A 193 2.64 -9.23 19.75
C GLU A 193 1.74 -7.99 19.79
N ILE A 194 0.51 -8.15 19.30
CA ILE A 194 -0.52 -7.11 19.29
C ILE A 194 -1.71 -7.66 20.06
N GLY A 195 -1.85 -7.21 21.31
CA GLY A 195 -2.94 -7.58 22.20
C GLY A 195 -4.14 -6.65 22.08
N GLU A 196 -5.09 -6.85 22.98
CA GLU A 196 -6.27 -6.00 23.15
C GLU A 196 -6.53 -5.79 24.64
N GLU A 197 -6.73 -4.54 25.05
CA GLU A 197 -7.17 -4.17 26.39
C GLU A 197 -8.20 -3.05 26.27
N ASP A 198 -9.36 -3.20 26.92
CA ASP A 198 -10.46 -2.23 26.86
C ASP A 198 -10.85 -1.81 25.42
N GLY A 199 -10.78 -2.76 24.48
CA GLY A 199 -11.09 -2.53 23.07
C GLY A 199 -10.03 -1.74 22.29
N LEU A 200 -8.89 -1.39 22.90
CA LEU A 200 -7.74 -0.77 22.26
C LEU A 200 -6.68 -1.83 21.93
N ALA A 201 -5.95 -1.62 20.83
CA ALA A 201 -4.77 -2.43 20.54
C ALA A 201 -3.64 -2.08 21.51
N VAL A 202 -3.03 -3.10 22.12
CA VAL A 202 -1.89 -2.95 23.03
C VAL A 202 -0.67 -3.59 22.39
N VAL A 203 0.42 -2.83 22.34
CA VAL A 203 1.68 -3.23 21.72
C VAL A 203 2.83 -2.84 22.65
N SER A 204 3.85 -3.69 22.76
CA SER A 204 5.06 -3.37 23.54
C SER A 204 5.72 -2.09 23.01
N GLU A 205 6.47 -1.36 23.86
CA GLU A 205 7.15 -0.14 23.42
C GLU A 205 8.04 -0.36 22.19
N LYS A 206 8.78 -1.47 22.18
CA LYS A 206 9.57 -1.89 21.00
C LYS A 206 8.67 -2.06 19.77
N GLY A 207 7.56 -2.78 19.89
CA GLY A 207 6.64 -2.98 18.78
C GLY A 207 5.99 -1.68 18.29
N GLN A 208 5.69 -0.74 19.19
CA GLN A 208 5.20 0.59 18.83
C GLN A 208 6.25 1.34 18.01
N ARG A 209 7.51 1.35 18.44
CA ARG A 209 8.62 1.98 17.70
C ARG A 209 8.77 1.38 16.31
N GLN A 210 8.76 0.05 16.19
CA GLN A 210 8.84 -0.63 14.89
C GLN A 210 7.69 -0.27 13.94
N LEU A 211 6.46 -0.22 14.45
CA LEU A 211 5.29 0.16 13.66
C LEU A 211 5.36 1.63 13.22
N ILE A 212 5.72 2.55 14.12
CA ILE A 212 5.84 3.97 13.80
C ILE A 212 7.01 4.19 12.84
N HIS A 213 8.14 3.52 13.04
CA HIS A 213 9.29 3.54 12.12
C HIS A 213 8.88 3.12 10.72
N GLY A 214 8.17 1.98 10.58
CA GLY A 214 7.64 1.54 9.30
C GLY A 214 6.67 2.53 8.65
N TYR A 215 5.81 3.17 9.44
CA TYR A 215 4.92 4.23 8.96
C TYR A 215 5.71 5.43 8.39
N LEU A 216 6.77 5.87 9.09
CA LEU A 216 7.64 6.94 8.62
C LEU A 216 8.35 6.59 7.31
N CYS A 217 8.78 5.33 7.15
CA CYS A 217 9.41 4.87 5.92
C CYS A 217 8.44 4.93 4.72
N GLY A 218 7.21 4.45 4.93
CA GLY A 218 6.16 4.47 3.91
C GLY A 218 5.81 5.89 3.45
N TYR A 219 5.90 6.88 4.34
CA TYR A 219 5.68 8.28 3.99
C TYR A 219 6.78 8.85 3.06
N PHE A 220 8.03 8.44 3.25
CA PHE A 220 9.15 8.95 2.45
C PHE A 220 9.20 8.40 1.03
N ILE A 221 8.70 7.18 0.81
CA ILE A 221 8.47 6.67 -0.55
C ILE A 221 7.61 7.66 -1.33
N CYS A 222 6.45 8.04 -0.78
CA CYS A 222 5.55 8.99 -1.43
C CYS A 222 6.20 10.35 -1.72
N ARG A 223 7.12 10.80 -0.85
CA ARG A 223 7.79 12.10 -0.97
C ARG A 223 8.94 12.13 -1.98
N GLN A 224 9.67 11.02 -2.19
CA GLN A 224 10.72 10.97 -3.22
C GLN A 224 10.13 10.90 -4.63
N ILE A 225 8.91 10.40 -4.75
CA ILE A 225 8.22 10.32 -6.03
C ILE A 225 7.88 11.71 -6.58
N ASP A 226 7.51 12.66 -5.72
CA ASP A 226 7.36 14.07 -6.09
C ASP A 226 8.69 14.66 -6.62
N TRP A 227 9.83 14.18 -6.11
CA TRP A 227 11.17 14.59 -6.55
C TRP A 227 11.55 14.03 -7.93
N THR A 228 11.00 12.88 -8.33
CA THR A 228 11.24 12.30 -9.66
C THR A 228 10.49 13.08 -10.75
N ILE A 229 9.33 13.65 -10.43
CA ILE A 229 8.57 14.52 -11.33
C ILE A 229 9.37 15.79 -11.66
N ASP A 230 10.07 16.37 -10.69
CA ASP A 230 10.89 17.59 -10.83
C ASP A 230 12.11 17.42 -11.78
N ARG A 231 12.43 16.19 -12.17
CA ARG A 231 13.51 15.88 -13.14
C ARG A 231 12.99 15.50 -14.53
N SER A 232 11.67 15.46 -14.70
CA SER A 232 11.01 15.14 -15.98
C SER A 232 10.57 16.38 -16.79
N THR A 233 10.78 17.57 -16.22
CA THR A 233 10.67 18.89 -16.86
C THR A 233 12.05 19.46 -17.17
#